data_AF-A0A937NPZ0-F1
#
_entry.id   AF-A0A937NPZ0-F1
#
_cell.length_a   1.000
_cell.length_b   1.000
_cell.length_c   1.000
_cell.angle_alpha   90.00
_cell.angle_beta   90.00
_cell.angle_gamma   90.00
#
_symmetry.space_group_name_H-M   'P 1'
#
loop_
_entity.id
_entity.type
_entity.pdbx_description
1 polymer ?
#
loop_
_entity_poly.entity_id
_entity_poly.type
_entity_poly.pdbx_seq_one_letter_code
_entity_poly.pdbx_strand_id
1 'polypeptide(L)' 'MSLSALFEAVECLGEDGLRQLRQWADERLAALPAEAGIREGKPGQTLTRFAGWIASDDLALMREAVESGCERVDLDEW' A
#
# COMPACT_ATOMS: atom_id res chain seq x y z
N MET A 1 -10.77 17.25 -7.71
CA MET A 1 -10.28 16.55 -8.92
C MET A 1 -10.68 15.09 -8.75
N SER A 2 -11.46 14.50 -9.65
CA SER A 2 -11.92 13.11 -9.45
C SER A 2 -10.78 12.13 -9.74
N LEU A 3 -10.76 10.99 -9.05
CA LEU A 3 -9.79 9.92 -9.30
C LEU A 3 -9.86 9.42 -10.76
N SER A 4 -11.05 9.42 -11.37
CA SER A 4 -11.24 9.06 -12.78
C SER A 4 -10.44 9.94 -13.75
N ALA A 5 -10.41 11.26 -13.52
CA ALA A 5 -9.65 12.17 -14.36
C ALA A 5 -8.12 12.02 -14.16
N LEU A 6 -7.69 11.59 -12.98
CA LEU A 6 -6.28 11.26 -12.70
C LEU A 6 -5.86 9.99 -13.45
N PHE A 7 -6.67 8.92 -13.40
CA PHE A 7 -6.39 7.66 -14.08
C PHE A 7 -6.32 7.84 -15.60
N GLU A 8 -7.28 8.54 -16.20
CA GLU A 8 -7.31 8.83 -17.64
C GLU A 8 -6.10 9.67 -18.07
N ALA A 9 -5.68 10.65 -17.26
CA ALA A 9 -4.48 11.43 -17.52
C ALA A 9 -3.20 10.59 -17.45
N VAL A 10 -3.11 9.61 -16.54
CA VAL A 10 -1.98 8.69 -16.43
C VAL A 10 -1.93 7.74 -17.64
N GLU A 11 -3.06 7.22 -18.08
CA GLU A 11 -3.16 6.38 -19.28
C GLU A 11 -2.78 7.14 -20.56
N CYS A 12 -3.01 8.45 -20.59
CA CYS A 12 -2.65 9.32 -21.71
C CYS A 12 -1.18 9.79 -21.69
N LEU A 13 -0.36 9.40 -20.71
CA LEU A 13 1.07 9.73 -20.71
C LEU A 13 1.80 8.87 -21.74
N GLY A 14 2.20 9.51 -22.85
CA GLY A 14 3.18 8.92 -23.79
C GLY A 14 4.53 8.65 -23.13
N GLU A 15 5.47 8.03 -23.86
CA GLU A 15 6.78 7.62 -23.31
C GLU A 15 7.54 8.75 -22.61
N ASP A 16 7.47 9.98 -23.14
CA ASP A 16 8.09 11.15 -22.53
C ASP A 16 7.43 11.54 -21.20
N GLY A 17 6.12 11.36 -21.09
CA GLY A 17 5.38 11.57 -19.86
C GLY A 17 5.76 10.56 -18.78
N LEU A 18 5.93 9.28 -19.15
CA LEU A 18 6.42 8.23 -18.25
C LEU A 18 7.87 8.48 -17.80
N ARG A 19 8.73 8.95 -18.72
CA ARG A 19 10.11 9.34 -18.39
C ARG A 19 10.15 10.50 -17.38
N GLN A 20 9.34 11.54 -17.59
CA GLN A 20 9.24 12.68 -16.68
C GLN A 20 8.68 12.28 -15.32
N LEU A 21 7.64 11.44 -15.29
CA LEU A 21 7.06 10.93 -14.04
C LEU A 21 8.08 10.11 -13.24
N ARG A 22 8.85 9.26 -13.91
CA ARG A 22 9.94 8.49 -13.30
C ARG A 22 10.99 9.42 -12.69
N GLN A 23 11.47 10.39 -13.46
CA GLN A 23 12.47 11.34 -13.00
C GLN A 23 11.98 12.12 -11.77
N TRP A 24 10.75 12.62 -11.82
CA TRP A 24 10.13 13.32 -10.68
C TRP A 24 10.04 12.44 -9.43
N ALA A 25 9.68 11.16 -9.60
CA ALA A 25 9.58 10.21 -8.48
C ALA A 25 10.96 9.92 -7.85
N ASP A 26 11.99 9.76 -8.68
CA ASP A 26 13.36 9.52 -8.21
C ASP A 26 13.92 10.73 -7.45
N GLU A 27 13.68 11.95 -7.96
CA GLU A 27 14.05 13.20 -7.29
C GLU A 27 13.31 13.38 -5.95
N ARG A 28 12.02 13.04 -5.91
CA ARG A 28 11.22 13.05 -4.67
C ARG A 28 11.74 12.05 -3.65
N LEU A 29 12.04 10.83 -4.09
CA LEU A 29 12.58 9.77 -3.23
C LEU A 29 13.94 10.17 -2.65
N ALA A 30 14.82 10.77 -3.46
CA ALA A 30 16.13 11.24 -3.02
C ALA A 30 16.05 12.43 -2.04
N ALA A 31 14.99 13.24 -2.12
CA ALA A 31 14.77 14.38 -1.25
C ALA A 31 14.07 14.02 0.07
N LEU A 32 13.65 12.76 0.28
CA LEU A 32 13.06 12.35 1.55
C LEU A 32 14.11 12.38 2.66
N PRO A 33 13.78 12.93 3.84
CA PRO A 33 14.69 12.92 4.97
C PRO A 33 15.03 11.48 5.37
N ALA A 34 16.29 11.21 5.72
CA ALA A 34 16.77 9.90 6.18
C ALA A 34 15.99 9.37 7.41
N GLU A 35 15.30 10.27 8.11
CA GLU A 35 14.46 9.99 9.28
C GLU A 35 13.04 9.52 8.92
N ALA A 36 12.66 9.50 7.65
CA ALA A 36 11.59 8.63 7.18
C ALA A 36 12.10 7.19 7.29
N GLY A 37 12.20 6.70 8.54
CA GLY A 37 12.84 5.45 8.88
C GLY A 37 12.21 4.32 8.08
N ILE A 38 12.85 3.98 6.95
CA ILE A 38 12.54 2.79 6.20
C ILE A 38 12.91 1.67 7.14
N ARG A 39 11.92 1.17 7.89
CA ARG A 39 12.10 0.00 8.71
C ARG A 39 12.46 -1.11 7.74
N GLU A 40 13.67 -1.63 7.85
CA GLU A 40 14.06 -2.78 7.05
C GLU A 40 13.03 -3.89 7.26
N GLY A 41 12.37 -4.28 6.16
CA GLY A 41 11.47 -5.41 6.18
C GLY A 41 12.21 -6.66 6.64
N LYS A 42 11.54 -7.53 7.41
CA LYS A 42 12.10 -8.83 7.76
C LYS A 42 11.71 -9.84 6.67
N PRO A 43 12.65 -10.65 6.15
CA PRO A 43 12.33 -11.67 5.15
C PRO A 43 11.25 -12.61 5.70
N GLY A 44 10.23 -12.95 4.89
CA GLY A 44 9.09 -13.75 5.36
C GLY A 44 9.48 -15.09 5.99
N GLN A 45 10.53 -15.74 5.46
CA GLN A 45 11.12 -16.95 6.04
C GLN A 45 11.54 -16.81 7.51
N THR A 46 11.91 -15.60 7.97
CA THR A 46 12.26 -15.31 9.37
C THR A 46 11.05 -15.14 10.30
N LEU A 47 9.85 -14.96 9.73
CA LEU A 47 8.60 -14.80 10.46
C LEU A 47 7.91 -16.14 10.76
N THR A 48 8.33 -17.23 10.10
CA THR A 48 7.74 -18.58 10.25
C THR A 48 7.72 -19.09 11.70
N ARG A 49 8.68 -18.67 12.54
CA ARG A 49 8.72 -19.00 13.98
C ARG A 49 7.50 -18.51 14.77
N PHE A 50 6.75 -17.55 14.22
CA PHE A 50 5.53 -17.00 14.80
C PHE A 50 4.26 -17.63 14.22
N ALA A 51 4.39 -18.59 13.28
CA ALA A 51 3.23 -19.28 12.72
C ALA A 51 2.47 -20.02 13.84
N GLY A 52 1.14 -19.90 13.82
CA GLY A 52 0.27 -20.52 14.82
C GLY A 52 0.30 -19.89 16.21
N TRP A 53 0.90 -18.70 16.38
CA TRP A 53 0.91 -17.99 17.67
C TRP A 53 -0.40 -17.31 18.03
N ILE A 54 -1.27 -17.04 17.04
CA ILE A 54 -2.56 -16.39 17.27
C ILE A 54 -3.51 -17.44 17.84
N ALA A 55 -4.13 -17.15 18.99
CA ALA A 55 -5.11 -18.04 19.59
C ALA A 55 -6.32 -18.23 18.67
N SER A 56 -6.94 -19.41 18.71
CA SER A 56 -8.08 -19.74 17.84
C SER A 56 -9.24 -18.76 17.98
N ASP A 57 -9.48 -18.25 19.19
CA ASP A 57 -10.54 -17.29 19.46
C ASP A 57 -10.25 -15.94 18.80
N ASP A 58 -8.99 -15.49 18.85
CA ASP A 58 -8.54 -14.27 18.15
C ASP A 58 -8.65 -14.44 16.63
N LEU A 59 -8.32 -15.62 16.09
CA LEU A 59 -8.50 -15.93 14.68
C LEU A 59 -9.97 -15.87 14.25
N ALA A 60 -10.90 -16.25 15.13
CA ALA A 60 -12.33 -16.16 14.85
C ALA A 60 -12.80 -14.71 14.77
N LEU A 61 -12.35 -13.86 15.70
CA LEU A 61 -12.64 -12.42 15.70
C LEU A 61 -12.07 -11.71 14.47
N MET A 62 -10.82 -12.00 14.12
CA MET A 62 -10.18 -11.44 12.92
C MET A 62 -10.94 -11.83 11.65
N ARG A 63 -11.36 -13.10 11.53
CA ARG A 63 -12.15 -13.58 10.41
C ARG A 63 -13.47 -12.82 10.32
N GLU A 64 -14.21 -12.69 11.42
CA GLU A 64 -15.47 -11.95 11.44
C GLU A 64 -15.28 -10.50 10.98
N ALA A 65 -14.26 -9.81 11.48
CA ALA A 65 -13.97 -8.43 11.09
C ALA A 65 -13.68 -8.31 9.58
N VAL A 66 -12.85 -9.20 9.02
CA VAL A 66 -12.53 -9.22 7.58
C VAL A 66 -13.78 -9.47 6.75
N GLU A 67 -14.55 -10.50 7.06
CA GLU A 67 -15.76 -10.84 6.30
C GLU A 67 -16.82 -9.74 6.40
N SER A 68 -16.96 -9.10 7.57
CA SER A 68 -17.93 -8.01 7.76
C SER A 68 -17.63 -6.76 6.93
N GLY A 69 -16.35 -6.52 6.61
CA GLY A 69 -15.86 -5.40 5.82
C GLY A 69 -15.54 -5.76 4.36
N CYS A 70 -15.64 -7.04 3.99
CA CYS A 70 -15.32 -7.49 2.64
C CYS A 70 -16.23 -6.81 1.61
N GLU A 71 -15.65 -6.31 0.52
CA GLU A 71 -16.35 -5.62 -0.58
C GLU A 71 -17.14 -4.36 -0.17
N ARG A 72 -16.99 -3.88 1.07
CA ARG A 72 -17.58 -2.64 1.54
C ARG A 72 -16.60 -1.50 1.33
N VAL A 73 -16.97 -0.56 0.48
CA VAL A 73 -16.23 0.69 0.29
C VAL A 73 -17.01 1.79 1.01
N ASP A 74 -16.45 2.32 2.10
CA ASP A 74 -16.93 3.55 2.71
C ASP A 74 -16.27 4.74 2.02
N LEU A 75 -17.08 5.59 1.39
CA LEU A 75 -16.62 6.76 0.65
C LEU A 75 -16.30 7.95 1.57
N ASP A 76 -16.69 7.88 2.84
CA ASP A 76 -16.50 8.94 3.83
C ASP A 76 -15.28 8.69 4.75
N GLU A 77 -14.62 7.53 4.63
CA GLU A 77 -13.43 7.15 5.43
C GLU A 77 -12.07 7.57 4.82
N TRP A 78 -12.02 8.24 3.66
CA TRP A 78 -10.78 8.55 2.92
C TRP A 78 -10.61 10.02 2.56
#